data_AF-A0AAV0TBP5-F1
#
_entry.id   AF-A0AAV0TBP5-F1
#
_cell.length_a   1.000
_cell.length_b   1.000
_cell.length_c   1.000
_cell.angle_alpha   90.00
_cell.angle_beta   90.00
_cell.angle_gamma   90.00
#
_symmetry.space_group_name_H-M   'P 1'
#
loop_
_entity.id
_entity.type
_entity.pdbx_description
1 polymer ?
#
loop_
_entity_poly.entity_id
_entity_poly.type
_entity_poly.pdbx_seq_one_letter_code
_entity_poly.pdbx_strand_id
1 'polypeptide(L)'
;MFAKELKERKTVVWNGPMGVFEFPNFAKGTISVAEALAASTDNGVTTIVGGGDSVAAVEQAGLGSRMSHISTGGGASLELLEGKVLPGVAALNNV
;
A
#
# COMPACT_ATOMS: atom_id res chain seq x y z
N MET A 1 -2.12 -16.93 6.89
CA MET A 1 -2.40 -17.06 5.43
C MET A 1 -1.77 -15.91 4.65
N PHE A 2 -2.25 -14.66 4.79
CA PHE A 2 -1.73 -13.52 4.02
C PHE A 2 -0.22 -13.28 4.14
N ALA A 3 0.34 -13.27 5.36
CA ALA A 3 1.77 -13.06 5.56
C ALA A 3 2.67 -14.13 4.89
N LYS A 4 2.15 -15.34 4.67
CA LYS A 4 2.88 -16.38 3.93
C LYS A 4 2.90 -16.04 2.44
N GLU A 5 1.74 -15.70 1.87
CA GLU A 5 1.62 -15.35 0.46
C GLU A 5 2.46 -14.13 0.08
N LEU A 6 2.54 -13.12 0.97
CA LEU A 6 3.31 -11.91 0.74
C LEU A 6 4.82 -12.17 0.57
N LYS A 7 5.38 -13.15 1.30
CA LYS A 7 6.81 -13.49 1.24
C LYS A 7 7.24 -14.10 -0.10
N GLU A 8 6.31 -14.66 -0.85
CA GLU A 8 6.59 -15.31 -2.14
C GLU A 8 6.49 -14.32 -3.31
N ARG A 9 6.11 -13.05 -3.07
CA ARG A 9 5.93 -12.03 -4.10
C ARG A 9 7.17 -11.17 -4.25
N LYS A 10 7.40 -10.67 -5.46
CA LYS A 10 8.48 -9.72 -5.78
C LYS A 10 8.00 -8.27 -5.72
N THR A 11 6.72 -8.05 -5.97
CA THR A 11 6.06 -6.75 -5.92
C THR A 11 4.67 -6.93 -5.32
N VAL A 12 4.29 -6.04 -4.41
CA VAL A 12 2.97 -6.01 -3.79
C VAL A 12 2.42 -4.60 -3.87
N VAL A 13 1.18 -4.47 -4.33
CA VAL A 13 0.40 -3.23 -4.25
C VAL A 13 -0.73 -3.47 -3.25
N TRP A 14 -0.87 -2.58 -2.27
CA TRP A 14 -1.91 -2.68 -1.25
C TRP A 14 -2.76 -1.41 -1.23
N ASN A 15 -4.07 -1.56 -1.48
CA ASN A 15 -5.04 -0.47 -1.54
C ASN A 15 -6.36 -0.89 -0.87
N GLY A 16 -6.51 -0.54 0.41
CA GLY A 16 -7.64 -0.88 1.27
C GLY A 16 -7.22 -1.70 2.52
N PRO A 17 -7.51 -1.23 3.75
CA PRO A 17 -7.32 -2.01 4.98
C PRO A 17 -8.04 -3.37 4.94
N MET A 18 -7.60 -4.29 5.79
CA MET A 18 -8.18 -5.66 5.85
C MET A 18 -9.44 -5.74 6.74
N GLY A 19 -9.88 -4.62 7.30
CA GLY A 19 -10.99 -4.47 8.24
C GLY A 19 -11.11 -3.01 8.69
N VAL A 20 -12.04 -2.74 9.60
CA VAL A 20 -12.32 -1.39 10.11
C VAL A 20 -11.26 -0.97 11.15
N PHE A 21 -10.07 -0.66 10.65
CA PHE A 21 -8.84 -0.49 11.45
C PHE A 21 -8.88 0.69 12.41
N GLU A 22 -9.80 1.62 12.18
CA GLU A 22 -10.07 2.77 13.04
C GLU A 22 -10.58 2.35 14.42
N PHE A 23 -11.16 1.15 14.53
CA PHE A 23 -11.56 0.54 15.80
C PHE A 23 -10.52 -0.51 16.24
N PRO A 24 -9.89 -0.36 17.43
CA PRO A 24 -8.81 -1.25 17.87
C PRO A 24 -9.16 -2.74 17.86
N ASN A 25 -10.41 -3.08 18.19
CA ASN A 25 -10.91 -4.46 18.20
C ASN A 25 -10.91 -5.11 16.82
N PHE A 26 -10.88 -4.32 15.74
CA PHE A 26 -10.91 -4.79 14.35
C PHE A 26 -9.62 -4.44 13.58
N ALA A 27 -8.65 -3.77 14.21
CA ALA A 27 -7.41 -3.29 13.58
C ALA A 27 -6.32 -4.36 13.43
N LYS A 28 -6.36 -5.41 14.25
CA LYS A 28 -5.27 -6.40 14.34
C LYS A 28 -4.92 -7.03 12.99
N GLY A 29 -5.92 -7.33 12.16
CA GLY A 29 -5.72 -7.89 10.82
C GLY A 29 -4.95 -6.96 9.89
N THR A 30 -5.37 -5.69 9.84
CA THR A 30 -4.72 -4.64 9.04
C THR A 30 -3.28 -4.40 9.50
N ILE A 31 -3.04 -4.28 10.81
CA ILE A 31 -1.71 -4.07 11.36
C ILE A 31 -0.79 -5.25 11.05
N SER A 32 -1.29 -6.49 11.19
CA SER A 32 -0.52 -7.70 10.87
C SER A 32 -0.10 -7.74 9.38
N VAL A 33 -0.94 -7.23 8.48
CA VAL A 33 -0.59 -7.12 7.05
C VAL A 33 0.44 -6.02 6.82
N ALA A 34 0.29 -4.85 7.46
CA ALA A 34 1.29 -3.77 7.38
C ALA A 34 2.68 -4.24 7.88
N GLU A 35 2.73 -4.96 9.00
CA GLU A 35 3.98 -5.55 9.53
C GLU A 35 4.59 -6.57 8.57
N ALA A 36 3.76 -7.43 7.96
CA ALA A 36 4.21 -8.41 6.98
C ALA A 36 4.74 -7.75 5.70
N LEU A 37 4.13 -6.65 5.25
CA LEU A 37 4.63 -5.87 4.12
C LEU A 37 5.97 -5.21 4.46
N ALA A 38 6.10 -4.56 5.62
CA ALA A 38 7.36 -3.97 6.06
C ALA A 38 8.50 -5.01 6.11
N ALA A 39 8.23 -6.19 6.69
CA ALA A 39 9.20 -7.29 6.71
C ALA A 39 9.52 -7.81 5.30
N SER A 40 8.56 -7.77 4.37
CA SER A 40 8.81 -8.15 2.97
C SER A 40 9.69 -7.11 2.26
N THR A 41 9.46 -5.82 2.51
CA THR A 41 10.30 -4.73 2.02
C THR A 41 11.75 -4.91 2.44
N ASP A 42 11.98 -5.21 3.73
CA ASP A 42 13.32 -5.45 4.27
C ASP A 42 14.03 -6.63 3.56
N ASN A 43 13.27 -7.56 2.97
CA ASN A 43 13.77 -8.68 2.18
C ASN A 43 13.84 -8.40 0.67
N GLY A 44 13.72 -7.13 0.25
CA GLY A 44 13.88 -6.69 -1.14
C GLY A 44 12.61 -6.76 -2.00
N VAL A 45 11.44 -7.00 -1.40
CA VAL A 45 10.15 -6.94 -2.11
C VAL A 45 9.76 -5.48 -2.32
N THR A 46 9.35 -5.12 -3.53
CA THR A 46 8.78 -3.78 -3.78
C THR A 46 7.37 -3.70 -3.21
N THR A 47 7.15 -2.85 -2.21
CA THR A 47 5.84 -2.65 -1.58
C THR A 47 5.30 -1.25 -1.87
N ILE A 48 4.14 -1.19 -2.52
CA ILE A 48 3.45 0.05 -2.87
C ILE A 48 2.16 0.10 -2.07
N VAL A 49 2.00 1.12 -1.23
CA VAL A 49 0.76 1.36 -0.48
C VAL A 49 0.04 2.53 -1.12
N GLY A 50 -1.20 2.31 -1.54
CA GLY A 50 -2.07 3.33 -2.11
C GLY A 50 -3.41 3.41 -1.38
N GLY A 51 -4.18 4.46 -1.65
CA GLY A 51 -5.46 4.71 -0.99
C GLY A 51 -5.29 5.35 0.39
N GLY A 52 -6.12 6.36 0.69
CA GLY A 52 -6.00 7.15 1.92
C GLY A 52 -6.02 6.30 3.19
N ASP A 53 -6.91 5.31 3.26
CA ASP A 53 -7.11 4.50 4.45
C ASP A 53 -5.97 3.50 4.70
N SER A 54 -5.43 2.87 3.65
CA SER A 54 -4.25 1.99 3.80
C SER A 54 -3.01 2.77 4.18
N VAL A 55 -2.82 3.96 3.63
CA VAL A 55 -1.74 4.86 4.03
C VAL A 55 -1.90 5.24 5.50
N ALA A 56 -3.09 5.66 5.92
CA ALA A 56 -3.37 5.98 7.32
C ALA A 56 -3.10 4.81 8.26
N ALA A 57 -3.47 3.59 7.87
CA ALA A 57 -3.22 2.39 8.65
C ALA A 57 -1.72 2.08 8.83
N VAL A 58 -0.92 2.26 7.77
CA VAL A 58 0.54 2.05 7.81
C VAL A 58 1.23 3.13 8.64
N GLU A 59 0.80 4.38 8.54
CA GLU A 59 1.32 5.49 9.33
C GLU A 59 0.98 5.33 10.82
N GLN A 60 -0.26 4.94 11.14
CA GLN A 60 -0.68 4.65 12.52
C GLN A 60 0.13 3.50 13.13
N ALA A 61 0.54 2.52 12.32
CA ALA A 61 1.42 1.44 12.74
C ALA A 61 2.91 1.87 12.85
N GLY A 62 3.27 3.08 12.43
CA GLY A 62 4.65 3.58 12.45
C GLY A 62 5.55 2.90 11.39
N LEU A 63 4.96 2.39 10.31
CA LEU A 63 5.65 1.58 9.30
C LEU A 63 5.82 2.29 7.95
N GLY A 64 5.39 3.55 7.82
CA GLY A 64 5.42 4.29 6.55
C GLY A 64 6.79 4.33 5.89
N SER A 65 7.83 4.63 6.67
CA SER A 65 9.22 4.65 6.20
C SER A 65 9.80 3.28 5.83
N ARG A 66 9.10 2.19 6.14
CA ARG A 66 9.49 0.81 5.83
C ARG A 66 8.73 0.24 4.63
N MET A 67 7.95 1.06 3.93
CA MET A 67 7.37 0.72 2.63
C MET A 67 8.27 1.22 1.51
N SER A 68 8.27 0.56 0.35
CA SER A 68 9.05 1.06 -0.80
C SER A 68 8.45 2.36 -1.36
N HIS A 69 7.13 2.46 -1.38
CA HIS A 69 6.42 3.67 -1.81
C HIS A 69 5.09 3.84 -1.08
N ILE A 70 4.87 5.04 -0.53
CA ILE A 70 3.58 5.50 -0.04
C ILE A 70 3.00 6.46 -1.08
N SER A 71 1.91 6.07 -1.73
CA SER A 71 1.25 6.90 -2.71
C SER A 71 0.36 7.94 -2.04
N THR A 72 0.53 9.21 -2.44
CA THR A 72 -0.37 10.31 -2.09
C THR A 72 -1.53 10.47 -3.08
N GLY A 73 -1.55 9.69 -4.16
CA GLY A 73 -2.51 9.83 -5.25
C GLY A 73 -3.92 9.36 -4.93
N GLY A 74 -4.13 8.64 -3.83
CA GLY A 74 -5.44 8.12 -3.43
C GLY A 74 -6.16 7.43 -4.59
N GLY A 75 -7.31 7.97 -5.00
CA GLY A 75 -8.08 7.48 -6.15
C GLY A 75 -7.34 7.54 -7.49
N ALA A 76 -6.48 8.54 -7.72
CA ALA A 76 -5.71 8.64 -8.97
C ALA A 76 -4.73 7.47 -9.13
N SER A 77 -4.18 6.93 -8.02
CA SER A 77 -3.36 5.72 -8.07
C SER A 77 -4.16 4.48 -8.42
N LEU A 78 -5.42 4.40 -7.98
CA LEU A 78 -6.29 3.31 -8.37
C LEU A 78 -6.69 3.40 -9.84
N GLU A 79 -7.04 4.58 -10.33
CA GLU A 79 -7.31 4.81 -11.75
C GLU A 79 -6.11 4.45 -12.64
N LEU A 80 -4.89 4.76 -12.17
CA LEU A 80 -3.66 4.33 -12.83
C LEU A 80 -3.53 2.81 -12.88
N LEU A 81 -3.82 2.12 -11.76
CA LEU A 81 -3.79 0.65 -11.68
C LEU A 81 -4.90 -0.02 -12.50
N GLU A 82 -6.02 0.67 -12.71
CA GLU A 82 -7.09 0.27 -13.65
C GLU A 82 -6.66 0.40 -15.12
N GLY A 83 -5.49 0.98 -15.40
CA GLY A 83 -4.96 1.18 -16.75
C GLY A 83 -5.51 2.42 -17.45
N LYS A 84 -6.15 3.33 -16.72
CA LYS A 84 -6.65 4.60 -17.29
C LYS A 84 -5.50 5.55 -17.54
N VAL A 85 -5.69 6.40 -18.56
CA VAL A 85 -4.81 7.53 -18.80
C VAL A 85 -5.17 8.64 -17.82
N LEU A 86 -4.25 8.96 -16.90
CA LEU A 86 -4.43 10.10 -16.00
C LEU A 86 -4.20 11.40 -16.78
N PRO A 87 -5.20 12.32 -16.85
CA PRO A 87 -5.08 13.54 -17.66
C PRO A 87 -3.87 14.41 -17.29
N GLY A 88 -3.56 14.53 -15.99
CA GLY A 88 -2.42 15.29 -15.51
C GLY A 88 -1.07 14.70 -15.92
N VAL A 89 -0.97 13.37 -16.01
CA VAL A 89 0.24 12.68 -16.49
C VAL A 89 0.38 12.82 -18.00
N ALA A 90 -0.73 12.68 -18.75
CA ALA A 90 -0.73 12.82 -20.21
C ALA A 90 -0.38 14.23 -20.69
N ALA A 91 -0.59 15.25 -19.86
CA ALA A 91 -0.24 16.63 -20.17
C ALA A 91 1.26 16.95 -19.98
N LEU A 92 2.05 16.04 -19.41
CA LEU A 92 3.50 16.24 -19.23
C LEU A 92 4.25 16.03 -20.54
N ASN A 93 5.34 16.78 -20.73
CA ASN A 93 6.24 16.57 -21.86
C ASN A 93 7.08 15.29 -21.65
N ASN A 94 7.30 14.53 -22.72
CA ASN A 94 8.14 13.32 -22.70
C ASN A 94 9.64 13.61 -22.86
N VAL A 95 10.04 14.89 -22.79
CA VAL A 95 11.34 15.39 -23.26
C VAL A 95 12.01 16.23 -22.17
#